data_AF-A0A924Y8L6-F1
#
_entry.id   AF-A0A924Y8L6-F1
#
_cell.length_a   1.000
_cell.length_b   1.000
_cell.length_c   1.000
_cell.angle_alpha   90.00
_cell.angle_beta   90.00
_cell.angle_gamma   90.00
#
_symmetry.space_group_name_H-M   'P 1'
#
loop_
_entity.id
_entity.type
_entity.pdbx_description
1 polymer ?
#
loop_
_entity_poly.entity_id
_entity_poly.type
_entity_poly.pdbx_seq_one_letter_code
_entity_poly.pdbx_strand_id
1 'polypeptide(L)'
;ALPLGDLTSDQMFGLADIARKYVGDNVRMTVEQNIVMRWVSNHDLPAIYRELTAIGLGAAGAGTIVDITTCPGTDTCKLGIASSRGLAGELRTRLAANNASLPEAVKGLRIKVSGCFNSCGQHHIADIGFFGNSRRSGSLKVPHFQLVLGGQWEENGGAFGMAVGAIPAKRVPEVLDVITRRYARERERNESFLNWTKRLGRQEIKTMLEPYTGLPAFETEPELFSDWGDSRVYSISDIGVGECAGEVVSLFSIEISHAESQHFDALLALDSTDFKQANERAFRSMLLAARALVRTRYPNVGNEPERIVEEFRTRFYDTELFFDKFAKGKFAQYFFDMYENPPTQNTREAAYRAIEEAQLFIEACHVCEARIGAESLTRIL
;
A
#
# COMPACT_ATOMS: atom_id res chain seq x y z
N ALA A 1 24.76 3.67 2.70
CA ALA A 1 23.30 3.66 2.87
C ALA A 1 22.86 5.04 3.28
N LEU A 2 21.91 5.63 2.54
CA LEU A 2 21.21 6.85 2.92
C LEU A 2 20.13 6.49 3.96
N PRO A 3 20.30 6.83 5.25
CA PRO A 3 19.38 6.39 6.29
C PRO A 3 17.95 6.87 5.99
N LEU A 4 17.01 5.92 5.89
CA LEU A 4 15.58 6.18 5.65
C LEU A 4 15.26 6.99 4.38
N GLY A 5 16.23 7.17 3.48
CA GLY A 5 16.10 8.05 2.31
C GLY A 5 16.14 9.55 2.61
N ASP A 6 16.51 9.96 3.82
CA ASP A 6 16.43 11.36 4.24
C ASP A 6 17.62 12.19 3.73
N LEU A 7 17.32 13.34 3.13
CA LEU A 7 18.29 14.35 2.71
C LEU A 7 17.81 15.73 3.14
N THR A 8 18.68 16.48 3.81
CA THR A 8 18.45 17.90 4.07
C THR A 8 18.70 18.73 2.81
N SER A 9 18.17 19.95 2.78
CA SER A 9 18.41 20.88 1.66
C SER A 9 19.90 21.16 1.45
N ASP A 10 20.66 21.38 2.54
CA ASP A 10 22.10 21.63 2.48
C ASP A 10 22.87 20.43 1.92
N GLN A 11 22.49 19.21 2.33
CA GLN A 11 23.06 17.99 1.76
C GLN A 11 22.76 17.85 0.27
N MET A 12 21.55 18.24 -0.16
CA MET A 12 21.18 18.21 -1.57
C MET A 12 22.02 19.20 -2.41
N PHE A 13 22.24 20.42 -1.92
CA PHE A 13 23.13 21.38 -2.58
C PHE A 13 24.57 20.86 -2.67
N GLY A 14 25.11 20.32 -1.57
CA GLY A 14 26.45 19.73 -1.56
C GLY A 14 26.57 18.52 -2.51
N LEU A 15 25.56 17.66 -2.56
CA LEU A 15 25.51 16.54 -3.49
C LEU A 15 25.47 17.02 -4.95
N ALA A 16 24.74 18.09 -5.26
CA ALA A 16 24.69 18.67 -6.60
C ALA A 16 26.06 19.21 -7.05
N ASP A 17 26.79 19.87 -6.16
CA ASP A 17 28.14 20.38 -6.45
C ASP A 17 29.15 19.24 -6.69
N ILE A 18 29.09 18.18 -5.88
CA ILE A 18 29.88 16.96 -6.10
C ILE A 18 29.50 16.33 -7.45
N ALA A 19 28.21 16.25 -7.77
CA ALA A 19 27.73 15.65 -9.01
C ALA A 19 28.22 16.42 -10.26
N ARG A 20 28.16 17.75 -10.24
CA ARG A 20 28.71 18.62 -11.31
C ARG A 20 30.19 18.38 -11.53
N LYS A 21 30.94 18.32 -10.44
CA LYS A 21 32.40 18.22 -10.46
C LYS A 21 32.89 16.89 -11.02
N TYR A 22 32.22 15.78 -10.67
CA TYR A 22 32.77 14.44 -10.93
C TYR A 22 31.99 13.59 -11.93
N VAL A 23 30.69 13.86 -12.15
CA VAL A 23 29.82 12.99 -12.98
C VAL A 23 28.91 13.77 -13.94
N GLY A 24 29.14 15.07 -14.13
CA GLY A 24 28.42 15.90 -15.08
C GLY A 24 26.91 15.91 -14.85
N ASP A 25 26.49 16.23 -13.62
CA ASP A 25 25.09 16.32 -13.18
C ASP A 25 24.29 15.00 -13.14
N ASN A 26 24.96 13.85 -13.33
CA ASN A 26 24.28 12.56 -13.35
C ASN A 26 24.15 11.91 -11.97
N VAL A 27 22.95 11.95 -11.41
CA VAL A 27 22.59 11.25 -10.17
C VAL A 27 21.34 10.40 -10.38
N ARG A 28 21.30 9.21 -9.79
CA ARG A 28 20.12 8.33 -9.80
C ARG A 28 19.72 7.94 -8.40
N MET A 29 18.47 7.56 -8.22
CA MET A 29 17.97 7.00 -6.97
C MET A 29 17.68 5.51 -7.14
N THR A 30 17.78 4.75 -6.06
CA THR A 30 17.35 3.34 -6.01
C THR A 30 16.01 3.22 -5.30
N VAL A 31 15.35 2.10 -5.53
CA VAL A 31 14.10 1.71 -4.84
C VAL A 31 14.30 1.38 -3.35
N GLU A 32 15.55 1.20 -2.93
CA GLU A 32 15.99 1.17 -1.53
C GLU A 32 16.29 2.57 -0.96
N GLN A 33 15.90 3.63 -1.68
CA GLN A 33 16.04 5.02 -1.25
C GLN A 33 17.50 5.52 -1.17
N ASN A 34 18.42 4.91 -1.92
CA ASN A 34 19.81 5.34 -2.00
C ASN A 34 20.09 6.22 -3.21
N ILE A 35 21.25 6.88 -3.20
CA ILE A 35 21.78 7.66 -4.31
C ILE A 35 22.90 6.89 -5.02
N VAL A 36 22.89 6.91 -6.36
CA VAL A 36 23.91 6.30 -7.22
C VAL A 36 24.50 7.35 -8.15
N MET A 37 25.82 7.53 -8.05
CA MET A 37 26.62 8.28 -9.00
C MET A 37 27.31 7.31 -9.96
N ARG A 38 27.08 7.48 -11.26
CA ARG A 38 27.66 6.63 -12.31
C ARG A 38 28.81 7.35 -13.01
N TRP A 39 29.68 6.59 -13.67
CA TRP A 39 30.81 7.11 -14.45
C TRP A 39 31.87 7.85 -13.64
N VAL A 40 31.98 7.52 -12.35
CA VAL A 40 33.05 8.02 -11.48
C VAL A 40 34.39 7.40 -11.91
N SER A 41 35.39 8.25 -12.14
CA SER A 41 36.77 7.81 -12.36
C SER A 41 37.34 7.19 -11.09
N ASN A 42 38.07 6.07 -11.21
CA ASN A 42 38.73 5.42 -10.06
C ASN A 42 39.71 6.35 -9.35
N HIS A 43 40.33 7.27 -10.08
CA HIS A 43 41.25 8.27 -9.53
C HIS A 43 40.53 9.25 -8.58
N ASP A 44 39.27 9.56 -8.85
CA ASP A 44 38.51 10.58 -8.11
C ASP A 44 37.76 10.01 -6.90
N LEU A 45 37.64 8.68 -6.80
CA LEU A 45 36.94 7.99 -5.71
C LEU A 45 37.35 8.47 -4.31
N PRO A 46 38.65 8.62 -3.97
CA PRO A 46 39.03 9.09 -2.64
C PRO A 46 38.58 10.53 -2.36
N ALA A 47 38.56 11.39 -3.38
CA ALA A 47 38.14 12.77 -3.25
C ALA A 47 36.63 12.88 -3.07
N ILE A 48 35.87 12.17 -3.90
CA ILE A 48 34.40 12.07 -3.80
C ILE A 48 34.00 11.55 -2.42
N TYR A 49 34.64 10.48 -1.94
CA TYR A 49 34.33 9.91 -0.64
C TYR A 49 34.54 10.92 0.50
N ARG A 50 35.64 11.69 0.48
CA ARG A 50 35.88 12.75 1.47
C ARG A 50 34.83 13.85 1.41
N GLU A 51 34.46 14.30 0.21
CA GLU A 51 33.46 15.35 0.03
C GLU A 51 32.06 14.89 0.46
N LEU A 52 31.63 13.68 0.09
CA LEU A 52 30.40 13.07 0.59
C LEU A 52 30.41 12.91 2.11
N THR A 53 31.54 12.51 2.69
CA THR A 53 31.68 12.38 4.14
C THR A 53 31.56 13.73 4.84
N ALA A 54 32.11 14.80 4.26
CA ALA A 54 32.02 16.15 4.81
C ALA A 54 30.56 16.67 4.89
N ILE A 55 29.68 16.22 4.00
CA ILE A 55 28.25 16.52 4.02
C ILE A 55 27.40 15.42 4.71
N GLY A 56 28.02 14.44 5.36
CA GLY A 56 27.31 13.38 6.09
C GLY A 56 26.66 12.31 5.21
N LEU A 57 27.01 12.21 3.92
CA LEU A 57 26.54 11.20 2.97
C LEU A 57 27.55 10.07 2.71
N GLY A 58 28.62 9.99 3.50
CA GLY A 58 29.69 8.98 3.36
C GLY A 58 29.41 7.62 4.01
N ALA A 59 28.22 7.40 4.57
CA ALA A 59 27.92 6.18 5.32
C ALA A 59 27.86 4.92 4.42
N ALA A 60 28.52 3.84 4.85
CA ALA A 60 28.53 2.56 4.16
C ALA A 60 27.21 1.77 4.32
N GLY A 61 27.17 0.54 3.79
CA GLY A 61 26.09 -0.42 4.03
C GLY A 61 24.90 -0.35 3.07
N ALA A 62 24.99 0.38 1.96
CA ALA A 62 23.95 0.33 0.92
C ALA A 62 23.83 -1.11 0.37
N GLY A 63 22.60 -1.58 0.17
CA GLY A 63 22.31 -2.94 -0.30
C GLY A 63 22.54 -4.06 0.73
N THR A 64 22.73 -3.71 2.00
CA THR A 64 22.89 -4.69 3.10
C THR A 64 21.68 -4.64 4.05
N ILE A 65 21.62 -5.53 5.04
CA ILE A 65 20.52 -5.60 6.01
C ILE A 65 20.31 -4.30 6.81
N VAL A 66 21.32 -3.43 6.93
CA VAL A 66 21.18 -2.13 7.60
C VAL A 66 20.48 -1.06 6.73
N ASP A 67 20.28 -1.36 5.44
CA ASP A 67 19.69 -0.48 4.43
C ASP A 67 18.18 -0.71 4.33
N ILE A 68 17.48 -0.36 5.40
CA ILE A 68 16.06 -0.64 5.56
C ILE A 68 15.22 0.38 4.77
N THR A 69 14.45 -0.10 3.79
CA THR A 69 13.50 0.75 3.05
C THR A 69 12.25 0.99 3.88
N THR A 70 11.75 2.21 3.91
CA THR A 70 10.53 2.55 4.66
C THR A 70 9.64 3.55 3.93
N CYS A 71 8.32 3.46 4.13
CA CYS A 71 7.41 4.55 3.79
C CYS A 71 7.27 5.52 4.98
N PRO A 72 6.60 6.68 4.82
CA PRO A 72 6.49 7.65 5.91
C PRO A 72 5.78 7.12 7.17
N GLY A 73 4.81 6.21 7.01
CA GLY A 73 4.05 5.67 8.13
C GLY A 73 3.30 6.75 8.90
N THR A 74 3.10 6.57 10.20
CA THR A 74 2.37 7.53 11.05
C THR A 74 3.07 8.88 11.18
N ASP A 75 4.32 9.02 10.74
CA ASP A 75 5.07 10.26 10.82
C ASP A 75 4.40 11.36 9.97
N THR A 76 4.07 11.04 8.71
CA THR A 76 3.45 12.02 7.79
C THR A 76 2.40 11.43 6.84
N CYS A 77 2.07 10.13 6.92
CA CYS A 77 1.06 9.51 6.08
C CYS A 77 -0.30 9.41 6.79
N LYS A 78 -1.35 9.90 6.13
CA LYS A 78 -2.74 9.81 6.61
C LYS A 78 -3.26 8.37 6.74
N LEU A 79 -2.69 7.45 5.96
CA LEU A 79 -3.03 6.02 6.00
C LEU A 79 -2.09 5.22 6.92
N GLY A 80 -1.13 5.88 7.58
CA GLY A 80 -0.20 5.24 8.50
C GLY A 80 -0.94 4.67 9.70
N ILE A 81 -0.71 3.39 9.99
CA ILE A 81 -1.23 2.71 11.18
C ILE A 81 -0.12 2.60 12.24
N ALA A 82 1.12 2.29 11.85
CA ALA A 82 2.26 2.27 12.76
C ALA A 82 3.46 3.04 12.19
N SER A 83 4.41 3.44 13.05
CA SER A 83 5.60 4.21 12.65
C SER A 83 6.63 3.30 11.99
N SER A 84 6.54 3.22 10.66
CA SER A 84 7.50 2.46 9.85
C SER A 84 8.90 3.07 9.87
N ARG A 85 9.00 4.40 9.96
CA ARG A 85 10.28 5.11 10.04
C ARG A 85 10.92 4.95 11.41
N GLY A 86 10.15 5.11 12.49
CA GLY A 86 10.62 4.85 13.85
C GLY A 86 11.15 3.42 14.02
N LEU A 87 10.38 2.42 13.56
CA LEU A 87 10.83 1.03 13.60
C LEU A 87 12.10 0.82 12.76
N ALA A 88 12.14 1.31 11.53
CA ALA A 88 13.31 1.16 10.66
C ALA A 88 14.57 1.82 11.24
N GLY A 89 14.44 2.99 11.87
CA GLY A 89 15.54 3.68 12.55
C GLY A 89 16.10 2.88 13.73
N GLU A 90 15.21 2.28 14.54
CA GLU A 90 15.61 1.42 15.65
C GLU A 90 16.33 0.16 15.16
N LEU A 91 15.76 -0.56 14.19
CA LEU A 91 16.36 -1.76 13.62
C LEU A 91 17.72 -1.47 13.00
N ARG A 92 17.83 -0.38 12.22
CA ARG A 92 19.08 0.08 11.64
C ARG A 92 20.14 0.34 12.71
N THR A 93 19.78 1.03 13.79
CA THR A 93 20.71 1.34 14.89
C THR A 93 21.27 0.07 15.53
N ARG A 94 20.40 -0.90 15.85
CA ARG A 94 20.82 -2.18 16.43
C ARG A 94 21.66 -3.02 15.48
N LEU A 95 21.26 -3.11 14.21
CA LEU A 95 22.00 -3.88 13.21
C LEU A 95 23.36 -3.26 12.90
N ALA A 96 23.44 -1.92 12.83
CA ALA A 96 24.71 -1.21 12.62
C ALA A 96 25.67 -1.41 13.80
N ALA A 97 25.19 -1.34 15.04
CA ALA A 97 25.99 -1.61 16.24
C ALA A 97 26.55 -3.04 16.26
N ASN A 98 25.78 -4.01 15.76
CA ASN A 98 26.16 -5.43 15.77
C ASN A 98 26.73 -5.94 14.43
N ASN A 99 26.97 -5.05 13.46
CA ASN A 99 27.27 -5.45 12.07
C ASN A 99 28.48 -6.37 11.94
N ALA A 100 29.51 -6.18 12.78
CA ALA A 100 30.70 -7.03 12.78
C ALA A 100 30.42 -8.47 13.22
N SER A 101 29.41 -8.67 14.09
CA SER A 101 29.02 -9.97 14.64
C SER A 101 27.89 -10.63 13.86
N LEU A 102 27.28 -9.95 12.89
CA LEU A 102 26.23 -10.53 12.06
C LEU A 102 26.80 -11.67 11.20
N PRO A 103 26.12 -12.83 11.14
CA PRO A 103 26.48 -13.90 10.22
C PRO A 103 26.47 -13.41 8.77
N GLU A 104 27.40 -13.88 7.95
CA GLU A 104 27.53 -13.40 6.57
C GLU A 104 26.25 -13.63 5.73
N ALA A 105 25.53 -14.73 5.98
CA ALA A 105 24.23 -15.00 5.34
C ALA A 105 23.17 -13.93 5.64
N VAL A 106 23.27 -13.26 6.79
CA VAL A 106 22.27 -12.30 7.26
C VAL A 106 22.55 -10.92 6.68
N LYS A 107 23.82 -10.57 6.45
CA LYS A 107 24.20 -9.22 5.99
C LYS A 107 23.59 -8.83 4.64
N GLY A 108 23.30 -9.82 3.78
CA GLY A 108 22.68 -9.60 2.47
C GLY A 108 21.15 -9.60 2.46
N LEU A 109 20.48 -9.85 3.60
CA LEU A 109 19.02 -9.87 3.65
C LEU A 109 18.44 -8.46 3.52
N ARG A 110 17.29 -8.35 2.86
CA ARG A 110 16.56 -7.10 2.70
C ARG A 110 15.43 -6.99 3.70
N ILE A 111 15.39 -5.85 4.40
CA ILE A 111 14.28 -5.49 5.27
C ILE A 111 13.52 -4.32 4.66
N LYS A 112 12.20 -4.46 4.56
CA LYS A 112 11.31 -3.40 4.07
C LYS A 112 10.14 -3.22 5.03
N VAL A 113 9.89 -1.98 5.43
CA VAL A 113 8.87 -1.62 6.42
C VAL A 113 7.83 -0.68 5.80
N SER A 114 6.56 -0.92 6.05
CA SER A 114 5.47 -0.02 5.66
C SER A 114 4.59 0.31 6.85
N GLY A 115 4.09 1.53 6.95
CA GLY A 115 3.21 1.91 8.06
C GLY A 115 1.79 1.36 7.95
N CYS A 116 1.42 0.80 6.79
CA CYS A 116 0.13 0.13 6.55
C CYS A 116 0.26 -0.93 5.44
N PHE A 117 -0.83 -1.64 5.18
CA PHE A 117 -0.91 -2.76 4.22
C PHE A 117 -0.75 -2.36 2.74
N ASN A 118 -0.74 -1.07 2.39
CA ASN A 118 -0.63 -0.61 1.00
C ASN A 118 0.75 -0.83 0.36
N SER A 119 1.75 -1.25 1.14
CA SER A 119 3.05 -1.68 0.62
C SER A 119 3.84 -0.63 -0.15
N CYS A 120 3.73 0.65 0.22
CA CYS A 120 4.58 1.71 -0.37
C CYS A 120 6.08 1.46 -0.16
N GLY A 121 6.45 0.75 0.91
CA GLY A 121 7.84 0.30 1.15
C GLY A 121 8.20 -1.02 0.46
N GLN A 122 7.25 -1.67 -0.23
CA GLN A 122 7.40 -2.97 -0.92
C GLN A 122 7.72 -4.16 0.01
N HIS A 123 7.07 -4.21 1.18
CA HIS A 123 7.34 -5.23 2.20
C HIS A 123 7.03 -6.67 1.75
N HIS A 124 6.16 -6.86 0.75
CA HIS A 124 5.82 -8.21 0.27
C HIS A 124 6.93 -8.92 -0.49
N ILE A 125 7.92 -8.20 -1.03
CA ILE A 125 9.00 -8.78 -1.86
C ILE A 125 10.37 -8.74 -1.16
N ALA A 126 10.40 -8.36 0.12
CA ALA A 126 11.59 -8.42 0.94
C ALA A 126 11.81 -9.81 1.54
N ASP A 127 13.06 -10.14 1.88
CA ASP A 127 13.36 -11.31 2.70
C ASP A 127 12.56 -11.23 4.02
N ILE A 128 12.58 -10.05 4.65
CA ILE A 128 11.86 -9.75 5.89
C ILE A 128 11.05 -8.46 5.71
N GLY A 129 9.74 -8.60 5.56
CA GLY A 129 8.79 -7.50 5.40
C GLY A 129 8.00 -7.22 6.68
N PHE A 130 7.74 -5.95 6.94
CA PHE A 130 6.85 -5.52 8.02
C PHE A 130 5.82 -4.54 7.50
N PHE A 131 4.56 -4.68 7.93
CA PHE A 131 3.57 -3.64 7.70
C PHE A 131 2.71 -3.32 8.91
N GLY A 132 2.41 -2.04 9.11
CA GLY A 132 1.70 -1.55 10.28
C GLY A 132 0.27 -2.08 10.38
N ASN A 133 -0.11 -2.43 11.60
CA ASN A 133 -1.42 -2.90 12.02
C ASN A 133 -1.67 -2.39 13.45
N SER A 134 -2.90 -2.52 13.96
CA SER A 134 -3.21 -2.24 15.35
C SER A 134 -4.06 -3.35 15.95
N ARG A 135 -3.84 -3.65 17.22
CA ARG A 135 -4.69 -4.59 17.96
C ARG A 135 -5.25 -3.93 19.20
N ARG A 136 -6.44 -4.36 19.60
CA ARG A 136 -7.08 -3.91 20.83
C ARG A 136 -6.62 -4.79 21.99
N SER A 137 -6.24 -4.17 23.11
CA SER A 137 -5.99 -4.84 24.39
C SER A 137 -6.84 -4.12 25.44
N GLY A 138 -7.95 -4.73 25.83
CA GLY A 138 -8.96 -4.07 26.68
C GLY A 138 -9.55 -2.81 26.04
N SER A 139 -9.43 -1.67 26.72
CA SER A 139 -9.85 -0.35 26.21
C SER A 139 -8.80 0.32 25.33
N LEU A 140 -7.56 -0.13 25.35
CA LEU A 140 -6.43 0.49 24.65
C LEU A 140 -6.17 -0.17 23.29
N LYS A 141 -5.50 0.57 22.41
CA LYS A 141 -4.95 0.06 21.16
C LYS A 141 -3.44 -0.05 21.29
N VAL A 142 -2.86 -0.99 20.57
CA VAL A 142 -1.43 -1.29 20.60
C VAL A 142 -0.91 -1.34 19.15
N PRO A 143 0.17 -0.63 18.82
CA PRO A 143 0.76 -0.66 17.49
C PRO A 143 1.42 -2.02 17.26
N HIS A 144 1.13 -2.62 16.11
CA HIS A 144 1.69 -3.90 15.69
C HIS A 144 2.29 -3.78 14.30
N PHE A 145 3.22 -4.67 14.00
CA PHE A 145 3.63 -4.95 12.63
C PHE A 145 3.25 -6.38 12.28
N GLN A 146 2.54 -6.55 11.17
CA GLN A 146 2.39 -7.85 10.53
C GLN A 146 3.72 -8.20 9.85
N LEU A 147 4.29 -9.33 10.26
CA LEU A 147 5.51 -9.87 9.69
C LEU A 147 5.19 -10.69 8.43
N VAL A 148 5.98 -10.46 7.39
CA VAL A 148 5.98 -11.14 6.10
C VAL A 148 7.38 -11.70 5.87
N LEU A 149 7.51 -13.00 5.56
CA LEU A 149 8.81 -13.65 5.39
C LEU A 149 8.93 -14.35 4.03
N GLY A 150 10.12 -14.29 3.46
CA GLY A 150 10.45 -15.03 2.24
C GLY A 150 9.84 -14.41 0.98
N GLY A 151 9.85 -13.09 0.85
CA GLY A 151 9.69 -12.46 -0.47
C GLY A 151 10.96 -12.63 -1.29
N GLN A 152 10.83 -12.54 -2.62
CA GLN A 152 11.96 -12.53 -3.54
C GLN A 152 12.04 -11.18 -4.23
N TRP A 153 13.10 -10.44 -3.95
CA TRP A 153 13.38 -9.14 -4.55
C TRP A 153 13.81 -9.26 -6.03
N GLU A 154 14.60 -10.30 -6.31
CA GLU A 154 15.10 -10.58 -7.65
C GLU A 154 13.96 -10.90 -8.62
N GLU A 155 14.25 -10.86 -9.93
CA GLU A 155 13.27 -11.13 -10.99
C GLU A 155 12.04 -10.19 -10.93
N ASN A 156 12.28 -8.93 -10.50
CA ASN A 156 11.24 -7.92 -10.35
C ASN A 156 10.11 -8.34 -9.39
N GLY A 157 10.46 -8.96 -8.26
CA GLY A 157 9.47 -9.46 -7.31
C GLY A 157 9.02 -10.89 -7.62
N GLY A 158 9.95 -11.81 -7.93
CA GLY A 158 9.64 -13.17 -8.41
C GLY A 158 8.75 -14.02 -7.48
N ALA A 159 8.63 -13.63 -6.19
CA ALA A 159 7.71 -14.25 -5.25
C ALA A 159 7.32 -13.29 -4.13
N PHE A 160 6.06 -13.38 -3.70
CA PHE A 160 5.59 -12.72 -2.48
C PHE A 160 5.91 -13.54 -1.24
N GLY A 161 6.28 -12.82 -0.18
CA GLY A 161 6.49 -13.39 1.13
C GLY A 161 5.18 -13.78 1.82
N MET A 162 5.32 -14.69 2.76
CA MET A 162 4.22 -15.23 3.54
C MET A 162 3.97 -14.38 4.79
N ALA A 163 2.76 -13.86 4.97
CA ALA A 163 2.35 -13.23 6.22
C ALA A 163 2.23 -14.28 7.34
N VAL A 164 2.99 -14.12 8.44
CA VAL A 164 3.15 -15.18 9.46
C VAL A 164 2.61 -14.83 10.86
N GLY A 165 2.58 -13.56 11.24
CA GLY A 165 2.00 -13.12 12.52
C GLY A 165 2.09 -11.61 12.75
N ALA A 166 1.28 -11.09 13.66
CA ALA A 166 1.33 -9.69 14.07
C ALA A 166 2.10 -9.58 15.40
N ILE A 167 3.10 -8.71 15.46
CA ILE A 167 4.02 -8.54 16.58
C ILE A 167 3.87 -7.11 17.11
N PRO A 168 3.78 -6.91 18.44
CA PRO A 168 3.82 -5.57 19.02
C PRO A 168 5.05 -4.80 18.55
N ALA A 169 4.91 -3.53 18.18
CA ALA A 169 5.98 -2.77 17.53
C ALA A 169 7.31 -2.81 18.29
N LYS A 170 7.28 -2.72 19.63
CA LYS A 170 8.49 -2.75 20.48
C LYS A 170 9.20 -4.10 20.53
N ARG A 171 8.51 -5.21 20.20
CA ARG A 171 9.10 -6.57 20.18
C ARG A 171 9.66 -6.99 18.82
N VAL A 172 9.44 -6.18 17.79
CA VAL A 172 9.97 -6.46 16.45
C VAL A 172 11.49 -6.66 16.42
N PRO A 173 12.32 -5.85 17.13
CA PRO A 173 13.77 -6.07 17.17
C PRO A 173 14.16 -7.46 17.70
N GLU A 174 13.52 -7.93 18.77
CA GLU A 174 13.79 -9.25 19.34
C GLU A 174 13.41 -10.38 18.37
N VAL A 175 12.26 -10.23 17.70
CA VAL A 175 11.82 -11.19 16.68
C VAL A 175 12.80 -11.23 15.50
N LEU A 176 13.31 -10.07 15.05
CA LEU A 176 14.31 -10.01 13.99
C LEU A 176 15.56 -10.80 14.37
N ASP A 177 16.04 -10.64 15.61
CA ASP A 177 17.21 -11.38 16.09
C ASP A 177 16.97 -12.89 16.16
N VAL A 178 15.76 -13.33 16.58
CA VAL A 178 15.39 -14.75 16.59
C VAL A 178 15.40 -15.34 15.18
N ILE A 179 14.77 -14.66 14.23
CA ILE A 179 14.67 -15.11 12.84
C ILE A 179 16.05 -15.21 12.20
N THR A 180 16.85 -14.15 12.31
CA THR A 180 18.17 -14.08 11.67
C THR A 180 19.16 -15.07 12.27
N ARG A 181 19.16 -15.25 13.61
CA ARG A 181 19.99 -16.28 14.27
C ARG A 181 19.57 -17.69 13.88
N ARG A 182 18.26 -17.97 13.82
CA ARG A 182 17.75 -19.29 13.43
C ARG A 182 18.09 -19.60 11.97
N TYR A 183 17.91 -18.64 11.06
CA TYR A 183 18.31 -18.77 9.66
C TYR A 183 19.80 -19.08 9.53
N ALA A 184 20.66 -18.29 10.20
CA ALA A 184 22.10 -18.50 10.14
C ALA A 184 22.54 -19.89 10.64
N ARG A 185 21.83 -20.46 11.63
CA ARG A 185 22.12 -21.78 12.20
C ARG A 185 21.61 -22.94 11.35
N GLU A 186 20.41 -22.79 10.77
CA GLU A 186 19.67 -23.89 10.14
C GLU A 186 19.75 -23.89 8.60
N ARG A 187 20.31 -22.83 8.00
CA ARG A 187 20.51 -22.78 6.53
C ARG A 187 21.39 -23.93 6.06
N GLU A 188 20.99 -24.53 4.95
CA GLU A 188 21.75 -25.60 4.32
C GLU A 188 22.65 -25.01 3.21
N ARG A 189 23.97 -25.11 3.34
CA ARG A 189 24.94 -24.65 2.33
C ARG A 189 24.68 -23.19 1.88
N ASN A 190 24.21 -23.01 0.64
CA ASN A 190 23.90 -21.73 -0.02
C ASN A 190 22.39 -21.48 -0.13
N GLU A 191 21.59 -22.08 0.76
CA GLU A 191 20.15 -21.89 0.79
C GLU A 191 19.78 -20.42 1.01
N SER A 192 18.94 -19.89 0.11
CA SER A 192 18.38 -18.55 0.23
C SER A 192 17.38 -18.46 1.38
N PHE A 193 17.14 -17.25 1.87
CA PHE A 193 16.15 -17.02 2.94
C PHE A 193 14.75 -17.49 2.53
N LEU A 194 14.36 -17.28 1.27
CA LEU A 194 13.11 -17.79 0.72
C LEU A 194 13.01 -19.32 0.82
N ASN A 195 14.04 -20.05 0.39
CA ASN A 195 14.00 -21.51 0.43
C ASN A 195 13.99 -22.04 1.87
N TRP A 196 14.75 -21.40 2.77
CA TRP A 196 14.72 -21.71 4.19
C TRP A 196 13.33 -21.50 4.81
N THR A 197 12.68 -20.35 4.55
CA THR A 197 11.33 -20.09 5.07
C THR A 197 10.28 -21.07 4.51
N LYS A 198 10.39 -21.46 3.24
CA LYS A 198 9.55 -22.51 2.62
C LYS A 198 9.77 -23.87 3.28
N ARG A 199 11.02 -24.26 3.52
CA ARG A 199 11.39 -25.54 4.16
C ARG A 199 10.95 -25.60 5.62
N LEU A 200 11.14 -24.50 6.37
CA LEU A 200 10.70 -24.38 7.75
C LEU A 200 9.17 -24.47 7.86
N GLY A 201 8.47 -23.79 6.94
CA GLY A 201 7.02 -23.86 6.82
C GLY A 201 6.27 -22.96 7.82
N ARG A 202 5.01 -22.67 7.49
CA ARG A 202 4.17 -21.71 8.24
C ARG A 202 3.98 -22.08 9.70
N GLN A 203 3.76 -23.37 9.98
CA GLN A 203 3.44 -23.83 11.34
C GLN A 203 4.61 -23.61 12.29
N GLU A 204 5.81 -24.02 11.89
CA GLU A 204 7.01 -23.86 12.69
C GLU A 204 7.39 -22.39 12.89
N ILE A 205 7.19 -21.56 11.86
CA ILE A 205 7.37 -20.11 12.00
C ILE A 205 6.38 -19.54 13.03
N LYS A 206 5.12 -19.95 13.02
CA LYS A 206 4.14 -19.51 14.03
C LYS A 206 4.58 -19.90 15.43
N THR A 207 4.96 -21.16 15.65
CA THR A 207 5.47 -21.65 16.94
C THR A 207 6.66 -20.84 17.44
N MET A 208 7.59 -20.49 16.53
CA MET A 208 8.73 -19.64 16.85
C MET A 208 8.34 -18.22 17.31
N LEU A 209 7.26 -17.67 16.75
CA LEU A 209 6.80 -16.31 17.02
C LEU A 209 5.86 -16.20 18.22
N GLU A 210 5.18 -17.29 18.60
CA GLU A 210 4.20 -17.34 19.70
C GLU A 210 4.63 -16.57 20.96
N PRO A 211 5.87 -16.75 21.49
CA PRO A 211 6.32 -16.04 22.70
C PRO A 211 6.29 -14.51 22.60
N TYR A 212 6.36 -13.95 21.40
CA TYR A 212 6.47 -12.50 21.16
C TYR A 212 5.13 -11.85 20.80
N THR A 213 4.10 -12.64 20.49
CA THR A 213 2.81 -12.12 20.00
C THR A 213 1.82 -11.73 21.09
N GLY A 214 1.99 -12.26 22.31
CA GLY A 214 1.08 -12.00 23.42
C GLY A 214 1.19 -10.58 23.96
N LEU A 215 0.08 -9.99 24.41
CA LEU A 215 0.07 -8.69 25.08
C LEU A 215 -0.18 -8.87 26.58
N PRO A 216 0.74 -8.44 27.45
CA PRO A 216 0.46 -8.33 28.88
C PRO A 216 -0.48 -7.15 29.17
N ALA A 217 -0.88 -7.02 30.44
CA ALA A 217 -1.62 -5.86 30.91
C ALA A 217 -0.77 -4.57 30.78
N PHE A 218 -1.45 -3.43 30.60
CA PHE A 218 -0.78 -2.13 30.43
C PHE A 218 0.12 -1.77 31.61
N GLU A 219 -0.31 -2.14 32.82
CA GLU A 219 0.39 -1.89 34.06
C GLU A 219 1.73 -2.67 34.16
N THR A 220 1.85 -3.78 33.43
CA THR A 220 3.04 -4.64 33.45
C THR A 220 4.08 -4.20 32.43
N GLU A 221 3.67 -3.91 31.19
CA GLU A 221 4.58 -3.48 30.11
C GLU A 221 3.97 -2.30 29.33
N PRO A 222 3.95 -1.08 29.90
CA PRO A 222 3.31 0.08 29.29
C PRO A 222 3.99 0.51 27.97
N GLU A 223 5.28 0.22 27.81
CA GLU A 223 6.06 0.57 26.63
C GLU A 223 5.49 -0.03 25.34
N LEU A 224 4.89 -1.22 25.42
CA LEU A 224 4.27 -1.89 24.26
C LEU A 224 3.13 -1.07 23.66
N PHE A 225 2.49 -0.22 24.46
CA PHE A 225 1.35 0.60 24.09
C PHE A 225 1.77 1.96 23.51
N SER A 226 3.06 2.14 23.19
CA SER A 226 3.60 3.28 22.46
C SER A 226 4.23 2.81 21.15
N ASP A 227 4.31 3.68 20.16
CA ASP A 227 5.01 3.36 18.90
C ASP A 227 6.49 3.76 18.97
N TRP A 228 7.27 3.45 17.95
CA TRP A 228 8.62 3.98 17.81
C TRP A 228 8.58 5.45 17.41
N GLY A 229 9.39 6.28 18.07
CA GLY A 229 9.44 7.73 17.82
C GLY A 229 8.34 8.55 18.51
N ASP A 230 7.36 7.91 19.15
CA ASP A 230 6.31 8.58 19.93
C ASP A 230 6.18 7.94 21.32
N SER A 231 6.36 8.73 22.37
CA SER A 231 6.28 8.27 23.76
C SER A 231 4.85 8.26 24.30
N ARG A 232 3.87 8.77 23.56
CA ARG A 232 2.46 8.79 23.97
C ARG A 232 1.85 7.40 23.86
N VAL A 233 0.78 7.18 24.63
CA VAL A 233 -0.05 5.99 24.46
C VAL A 233 -0.67 6.04 23.07
N TYR A 234 -0.46 4.96 22.32
CA TYR A 234 -0.84 4.82 20.94
C TYR A 234 -2.35 5.01 20.74
N SER A 235 -2.68 5.89 19.79
CA SER A 235 -4.03 6.11 19.31
C SER A 235 -4.01 6.31 17.80
N ILE A 236 -5.16 6.02 17.16
CA ILE A 236 -5.40 6.25 15.73
C ILE A 236 -6.19 7.56 15.54
N SER A 237 -6.60 8.23 16.61
CA SER A 237 -7.36 9.49 16.56
C SER A 237 -6.54 10.67 16.06
N ASP A 238 -5.22 10.62 16.24
CA ASP A 238 -4.34 11.78 16.12
C ASP A 238 -3.64 11.84 14.75
N ILE A 239 -4.20 11.18 13.74
CA ILE A 239 -3.64 11.20 12.38
C ILE A 239 -3.79 12.61 11.81
N GLY A 240 -2.66 13.31 11.67
CA GLY A 240 -2.58 14.64 11.08
C GLY A 240 -2.92 14.68 9.58
N VAL A 241 -2.88 15.87 9.00
CA VAL A 241 -2.99 16.04 7.55
C VAL A 241 -1.77 15.40 6.91
N GLY A 242 -1.97 14.34 6.13
CA GLY A 242 -0.87 13.64 5.48
C GLY A 242 -0.16 14.52 4.45
N GLU A 243 1.17 14.49 4.45
CA GLU A 243 2.02 15.27 3.53
C GLU A 243 2.32 14.51 2.22
N CYS A 244 1.91 13.25 2.12
CA CYS A 244 2.22 12.37 1.00
C CYS A 244 1.43 12.74 -0.27
N ALA A 245 2.12 12.76 -1.42
CA ALA A 245 1.56 12.96 -2.76
C ALA A 245 0.81 11.74 -3.33
N GLY A 246 0.63 10.67 -2.54
CA GLY A 246 -0.25 9.58 -2.92
C GLY A 246 -1.66 10.15 -3.05
N GLU A 247 -2.14 10.28 -4.28
CA GLU A 247 -3.48 10.75 -4.59
C GLU A 247 -4.45 10.01 -3.66
N VAL A 248 -5.28 10.77 -2.93
CA VAL A 248 -6.39 10.18 -2.19
C VAL A 248 -7.31 9.63 -3.27
N VAL A 249 -7.13 8.36 -3.63
CA VAL A 249 -8.01 7.66 -4.56
C VAL A 249 -9.43 7.88 -4.05
N SER A 250 -10.26 8.54 -4.86
CA SER A 250 -11.57 8.94 -4.40
C SER A 250 -12.40 7.69 -4.10
N LEU A 251 -13.35 7.80 -3.18
CA LEU A 251 -14.26 6.70 -2.89
C LEU A 251 -14.99 6.24 -4.16
N PHE A 252 -15.27 7.17 -5.08
CA PHE A 252 -15.80 6.88 -6.41
C PHE A 252 -14.87 5.98 -7.21
N SER A 253 -13.58 6.34 -7.36
CA SER A 253 -12.61 5.56 -8.12
C SER A 253 -12.46 4.11 -7.59
N ILE A 254 -12.53 3.93 -6.28
CA ILE A 254 -12.52 2.58 -5.68
C ILE A 254 -13.79 1.83 -6.06
N GLU A 255 -14.97 2.42 -5.85
CA GLU A 255 -16.23 1.71 -6.07
C GLU A 255 -16.56 1.48 -7.55
N ILE A 256 -16.23 2.42 -8.44
CA ILE A 256 -16.51 2.32 -9.88
C ILE A 256 -15.68 1.21 -10.53
N SER A 257 -14.47 0.94 -10.05
CA SER A 257 -13.64 -0.18 -10.54
C SER A 257 -14.33 -1.54 -10.36
N HIS A 258 -15.13 -1.71 -9.30
CA HIS A 258 -15.93 -2.92 -9.11
C HIS A 258 -17.09 -3.01 -10.11
N ALA A 259 -17.68 -1.88 -10.51
CA ALA A 259 -18.68 -1.84 -11.56
C ALA A 259 -18.08 -2.25 -12.92
N GLU A 260 -16.92 -1.69 -13.28
CA GLU A 260 -16.20 -2.03 -14.51
C GLU A 260 -15.79 -3.51 -14.55
N SER A 261 -15.32 -4.06 -13.43
CA SER A 261 -15.05 -5.50 -13.32
C SER A 261 -16.31 -6.35 -13.54
N GLN A 262 -17.46 -5.94 -13.00
CA GLN A 262 -18.73 -6.64 -13.24
C GLN A 262 -19.21 -6.52 -14.69
N HIS A 263 -18.96 -5.39 -15.35
CA HIS A 263 -19.26 -5.22 -16.77
C HIS A 263 -18.37 -6.13 -17.63
N PHE A 264 -17.09 -6.24 -17.31
CA PHE A 264 -16.18 -7.17 -17.98
C PHE A 264 -16.62 -8.63 -17.79
N ASP A 265 -17.03 -9.03 -16.59
CA ASP A 265 -17.61 -10.36 -16.34
C ASP A 265 -18.87 -10.61 -17.20
N ALA A 266 -19.67 -9.57 -17.47
CA ALA A 266 -20.85 -9.68 -18.34
C ALA A 266 -20.46 -9.97 -19.80
N LEU A 267 -19.38 -9.34 -20.31
CA LEU A 267 -18.84 -9.63 -21.64
C LEU A 267 -18.35 -11.08 -21.75
N LEU A 268 -17.65 -11.59 -20.73
CA LEU A 268 -17.22 -12.99 -20.69
C LEU A 268 -18.41 -13.97 -20.65
N ALA A 269 -19.47 -13.63 -19.91
CA ALA A 269 -20.71 -14.41 -19.90
C ALA A 269 -21.42 -14.42 -21.27
N LEU A 270 -21.40 -13.30 -22.00
CA LEU A 270 -21.92 -13.22 -23.36
C LEU A 270 -21.12 -14.11 -24.33
N ASP A 271 -19.79 -14.07 -24.25
CA ASP A 271 -18.90 -14.87 -25.10
C ASP A 271 -19.05 -16.37 -24.83
N SER A 272 -19.29 -16.74 -23.58
CA SER A 272 -19.59 -18.11 -23.16
C SER A 272 -21.04 -18.53 -23.39
N THR A 273 -21.87 -17.69 -24.04
CA THR A 273 -23.29 -17.91 -24.34
C THR A 273 -24.20 -18.07 -23.12
N ASP A 274 -23.74 -17.69 -21.92
CA ASP A 274 -24.56 -17.61 -20.71
C ASP A 274 -25.27 -16.25 -20.64
N PHE A 275 -26.31 -16.11 -21.47
CA PHE A 275 -27.05 -14.85 -21.61
C PHE A 275 -27.77 -14.42 -20.33
N LYS A 276 -28.15 -15.38 -19.48
CA LYS A 276 -28.76 -15.07 -18.19
C LYS A 276 -27.75 -14.39 -17.28
N GLN A 277 -26.56 -14.97 -17.15
CA GLN A 277 -25.51 -14.40 -16.33
C GLN A 277 -25.01 -13.07 -16.89
N ALA A 278 -24.93 -12.94 -18.22
CA ALA A 278 -24.59 -11.69 -18.88
C ALA A 278 -25.54 -10.55 -18.48
N ASN A 279 -26.86 -10.77 -18.53
CA ASN A 279 -27.88 -9.81 -18.09
C ASN A 279 -27.73 -9.46 -16.60
N GLU A 280 -27.59 -10.47 -15.73
CA GLU A 280 -27.46 -10.25 -14.27
C GLU A 280 -26.20 -9.44 -13.93
N ARG A 281 -25.07 -9.71 -14.60
CA ARG A 281 -23.81 -8.98 -14.41
C ARG A 281 -23.88 -7.56 -14.94
N ALA A 282 -24.53 -7.34 -16.09
CA ALA A 282 -24.76 -6.01 -16.65
C ALA A 282 -25.61 -5.13 -15.71
N PHE A 283 -26.72 -5.67 -15.17
CA PHE A 283 -27.49 -4.92 -14.17
C PHE A 283 -26.67 -4.63 -12.90
N ARG A 284 -25.90 -5.63 -12.43
CA ARG A 284 -25.08 -5.47 -11.24
C ARG A 284 -23.98 -4.41 -11.41
N SER A 285 -23.39 -4.28 -12.60
CA SER A 285 -22.41 -3.23 -12.86
C SER A 285 -23.05 -1.84 -12.80
N MET A 286 -24.24 -1.65 -13.37
CA MET A 286 -24.98 -0.40 -13.26
C MET A 286 -25.31 -0.06 -11.80
N LEU A 287 -25.78 -1.04 -11.02
CA LEU A 287 -26.09 -0.84 -9.61
C LEU A 287 -24.87 -0.39 -8.80
N LEU A 288 -23.71 -1.01 -9.04
CA LEU A 288 -22.46 -0.65 -8.39
C LEU A 288 -21.99 0.75 -8.81
N ALA A 289 -22.15 1.12 -10.09
CA ALA A 289 -21.80 2.44 -10.59
C ALA A 289 -22.69 3.55 -10.00
N ALA A 290 -23.99 3.31 -9.91
CA ALA A 290 -24.93 4.23 -9.26
C ALA A 290 -24.56 4.44 -7.78
N ARG A 291 -24.25 3.35 -7.08
CA ARG A 291 -23.82 3.40 -5.68
C ARG A 291 -22.50 4.16 -5.50
N ALA A 292 -21.55 3.96 -6.41
CA ALA A 292 -20.27 4.67 -6.40
C ALA A 292 -20.50 6.19 -6.38
N LEU A 293 -21.39 6.70 -7.25
CA LEU A 293 -21.78 8.11 -7.25
C LEU A 293 -22.47 8.52 -5.95
N VAL A 294 -23.47 7.78 -5.49
CA VAL A 294 -24.24 8.12 -4.28
C VAL A 294 -23.35 8.24 -3.05
N ARG A 295 -22.43 7.29 -2.87
CA ARG A 295 -21.55 7.24 -1.70
C ARG A 295 -20.48 8.32 -1.67
N THR A 296 -20.18 8.98 -2.80
CA THR A 296 -19.29 10.15 -2.79
C THR A 296 -19.78 11.26 -1.86
N ARG A 297 -21.10 11.43 -1.76
CA ARG A 297 -21.74 12.47 -0.93
C ARG A 297 -22.45 11.88 0.29
N TYR A 298 -22.83 10.61 0.25
CA TYR A 298 -23.57 9.94 1.31
C TYR A 298 -22.93 8.57 1.65
N PRO A 299 -21.81 8.55 2.40
CA PRO A 299 -21.03 7.32 2.62
C PRO A 299 -21.77 6.18 3.32
N ASN A 300 -22.88 6.49 4.02
CA ASN A 300 -23.64 5.54 4.83
C ASN A 300 -24.75 4.78 4.06
N VAL A 301 -24.89 5.00 2.75
CA VAL A 301 -25.87 4.25 1.94
C VAL A 301 -25.49 2.77 1.90
N GLY A 302 -26.44 1.89 2.19
CA GLY A 302 -26.24 0.44 2.27
C GLY A 302 -26.00 -0.24 0.92
N ASN A 303 -26.17 -1.56 0.88
CA ASN A 303 -25.94 -2.37 -0.32
C ASN A 303 -27.24 -2.87 -0.97
N GLU A 304 -28.40 -2.49 -0.41
CA GLU A 304 -29.72 -2.91 -0.87
C GLU A 304 -30.03 -2.26 -2.23
N PRO A 305 -30.35 -3.05 -3.28
CA PRO A 305 -30.59 -2.51 -4.62
C PRO A 305 -31.67 -1.41 -4.65
N GLU A 306 -32.78 -1.63 -3.95
CA GLU A 306 -33.92 -0.72 -3.86
C GLU A 306 -33.48 0.66 -3.37
N ARG A 307 -32.68 0.65 -2.29
CA ARG A 307 -32.19 1.88 -1.66
C ARG A 307 -31.19 2.62 -2.54
N ILE A 308 -30.33 1.89 -3.26
CA ILE A 308 -29.37 2.49 -4.19
C ILE A 308 -30.13 3.17 -5.33
N VAL A 309 -31.14 2.52 -5.91
CA VAL A 309 -31.96 3.07 -6.98
C VAL A 309 -32.71 4.32 -6.51
N GLU A 310 -33.32 4.28 -5.33
CA GLU A 310 -34.06 5.40 -4.74
C GLU A 310 -33.16 6.62 -4.47
N GLU A 311 -31.99 6.40 -3.84
CA GLU A 311 -31.04 7.48 -3.57
C GLU A 311 -30.44 8.03 -4.86
N PHE A 312 -30.12 7.18 -5.85
CA PHE A 312 -29.64 7.65 -7.14
C PHE A 312 -30.70 8.50 -7.84
N ARG A 313 -31.97 8.05 -7.87
CA ARG A 313 -33.07 8.81 -8.48
C ARG A 313 -33.23 10.18 -7.81
N THR A 314 -33.38 10.19 -6.50
CA THR A 314 -33.66 11.41 -5.72
C THR A 314 -32.50 12.41 -5.79
N ARG A 315 -31.25 11.93 -5.75
CA ARG A 315 -30.07 12.79 -5.56
C ARG A 315 -29.39 13.19 -6.86
N PHE A 316 -29.50 12.38 -7.90
CA PHE A 316 -28.76 12.55 -9.16
C PHE A 316 -29.67 12.73 -10.38
N TYR A 317 -30.80 12.03 -10.44
CA TYR A 317 -31.72 12.13 -11.57
C TYR A 317 -32.70 13.31 -11.42
N ASP A 318 -33.44 13.37 -10.32
CA ASP A 318 -34.47 14.40 -10.08
C ASP A 318 -33.87 15.81 -9.91
N THR A 319 -32.61 15.88 -9.47
CA THR A 319 -31.82 17.12 -9.38
C THR A 319 -31.16 17.51 -10.70
N GLU A 320 -31.34 16.70 -11.75
CA GLU A 320 -30.69 16.82 -13.06
C GLU A 320 -29.15 16.80 -13.02
N LEU A 321 -28.55 16.43 -11.88
CA LEU A 321 -27.10 16.42 -11.71
C LEU A 321 -26.41 15.43 -12.67
N PHE A 322 -27.04 14.28 -12.91
CA PHE A 322 -26.55 13.23 -13.82
C PHE A 322 -26.80 13.51 -15.30
N PHE A 323 -27.56 14.56 -15.64
CA PHE A 323 -28.00 14.74 -17.02
C PHE A 323 -26.81 15.02 -17.94
N ASP A 324 -26.74 14.27 -19.04
CA ASP A 324 -25.80 14.54 -20.11
C ASP A 324 -26.21 15.81 -20.87
N LYS A 325 -25.22 16.52 -21.43
CA LYS A 325 -25.43 17.78 -22.17
C LYS A 325 -26.38 17.63 -23.36
N PHE A 326 -26.36 16.48 -24.03
CA PHE A 326 -27.15 16.21 -25.23
C PHE A 326 -28.22 15.15 -25.00
N ALA A 327 -27.88 14.07 -24.30
CA ALA A 327 -28.76 12.95 -24.03
C ALA A 327 -29.65 13.14 -22.79
N LYS A 328 -29.45 14.22 -22.00
CA LYS A 328 -30.19 14.50 -20.76
C LYS A 328 -30.18 13.28 -19.82
N GLY A 329 -31.32 12.91 -19.26
CA GLY A 329 -31.47 11.75 -18.38
C GLY A 329 -31.49 10.38 -19.07
N LYS A 330 -31.23 10.28 -20.39
CA LYS A 330 -31.34 9.01 -21.14
C LYS A 330 -30.50 7.89 -20.54
N PHE A 331 -29.26 8.18 -20.13
CA PHE A 331 -28.38 7.16 -19.56
C PHE A 331 -28.92 6.64 -18.22
N ALA A 332 -29.49 7.50 -17.39
CA ALA A 332 -30.15 7.08 -16.14
C ALA A 332 -31.41 6.24 -16.41
N GLN A 333 -32.13 6.52 -17.49
CA GLN A 333 -33.29 5.72 -17.88
C GLN A 333 -32.89 4.28 -18.20
N TYR A 334 -31.73 4.02 -18.81
CA TYR A 334 -31.25 2.64 -18.99
C TYR A 334 -31.14 1.89 -17.67
N PHE A 335 -30.66 2.54 -16.61
CA PHE A 335 -30.56 1.93 -15.29
C PHE A 335 -31.93 1.66 -14.67
N PHE A 336 -32.87 2.61 -14.78
CA PHE A 336 -34.23 2.44 -14.26
C PHE A 336 -35.01 1.39 -15.03
N ASP A 337 -34.92 1.40 -16.36
CA ASP A 337 -35.54 0.39 -17.22
C ASP A 337 -35.01 -1.01 -16.89
N MET A 338 -33.71 -1.15 -16.63
CA MET A 338 -33.13 -2.43 -16.27
C MET A 338 -33.56 -2.94 -14.89
N TYR A 339 -33.82 -2.02 -13.95
CA TYR A 339 -34.34 -2.36 -12.62
C TYR A 339 -35.84 -2.69 -12.63
N GLU A 340 -36.64 -1.87 -13.31
CA GLU A 340 -38.10 -1.96 -13.33
C GLU A 340 -38.59 -3.04 -14.31
N ASN A 341 -37.88 -3.23 -15.42
CA ASN A 341 -38.23 -4.12 -16.52
C ASN A 341 -37.06 -5.05 -16.89
N PRO A 342 -36.62 -5.94 -15.99
CA PRO A 342 -35.52 -6.85 -16.28
C PRO A 342 -35.86 -7.78 -17.47
N PRO A 343 -34.86 -8.24 -18.27
CA PRO A 343 -35.12 -9.02 -19.47
C PRO A 343 -35.81 -10.33 -19.10
N THR A 344 -37.01 -10.54 -19.63
CA THR A 344 -37.77 -11.79 -19.42
C THR A 344 -37.27 -12.92 -20.32
N GLN A 345 -36.63 -12.58 -21.44
CA GLN A 345 -36.02 -13.54 -22.37
C GLN A 345 -34.50 -13.35 -22.41
N ASN A 346 -33.76 -14.40 -22.07
CA ASN A 346 -32.30 -14.42 -22.08
C ASN A 346 -31.77 -14.74 -23.48
N THR A 347 -32.05 -13.87 -24.46
CA THR A 347 -31.50 -13.98 -25.81
C THR A 347 -30.15 -13.29 -25.90
N ARG A 348 -29.39 -13.61 -26.95
CA ARG A 348 -28.11 -12.95 -27.25
C ARG A 348 -28.29 -11.45 -27.45
N GLU A 349 -29.33 -11.04 -28.16
CA GLU A 349 -29.62 -9.64 -28.46
C GLU A 349 -29.98 -8.85 -27.20
N ALA A 350 -30.75 -9.46 -26.28
CA ALA A 350 -31.10 -8.85 -25.00
C ALA A 350 -29.85 -8.66 -24.12
N ALA A 351 -29.01 -9.70 -24.02
CA ALA A 351 -27.75 -9.63 -23.28
C ALA A 351 -26.78 -8.60 -23.86
N TYR A 352 -26.65 -8.55 -25.19
CA TYR A 352 -25.82 -7.57 -25.87
C TYR A 352 -26.29 -6.13 -25.59
N ARG A 353 -27.60 -5.88 -25.70
CA ARG A 353 -28.18 -4.56 -25.38
C ARG A 353 -27.93 -4.16 -23.93
N ALA A 354 -28.18 -5.05 -22.97
CA ALA A 354 -27.99 -4.76 -21.55
C ALA A 354 -26.53 -4.39 -21.24
N ILE A 355 -25.56 -5.06 -21.87
CA ILE A 355 -24.13 -4.78 -21.72
C ILE A 355 -23.76 -3.41 -22.30
N GLU A 356 -24.26 -3.06 -23.48
CA GLU A 356 -24.02 -1.74 -24.09
C GLU A 356 -24.64 -0.62 -23.24
N GLU A 357 -25.87 -0.79 -22.79
CA GLU A 357 -26.57 0.17 -21.93
C GLU A 357 -25.86 0.34 -20.57
N ALA A 358 -25.35 -0.75 -20.00
CA ALA A 358 -24.54 -0.72 -18.79
C ALA A 358 -23.23 0.04 -18.99
N GLN A 359 -22.54 -0.14 -20.12
CA GLN A 359 -21.33 0.62 -20.44
C GLN A 359 -21.61 2.12 -20.51
N LEU A 360 -22.64 2.52 -21.27
CA LEU A 360 -23.03 3.92 -21.41
C LEU A 360 -23.41 4.55 -20.07
N PHE A 361 -24.05 3.80 -19.18
CA PHE A 361 -24.35 4.25 -17.83
C PHE A 361 -23.08 4.45 -16.98
N ILE A 362 -22.13 3.52 -17.03
CA ILE A 362 -20.85 3.62 -16.31
C ILE A 362 -20.05 4.83 -16.81
N GLU A 363 -19.98 5.03 -18.14
CA GLU A 363 -19.33 6.20 -18.74
C GLU A 363 -20.00 7.52 -18.30
N ALA A 364 -21.34 7.55 -18.25
CA ALA A 364 -22.08 8.70 -17.74
C ALA A 364 -21.81 8.96 -16.24
N CYS A 365 -21.57 7.92 -15.44
CA CYS A 365 -21.14 8.08 -14.04
C CYS A 365 -19.78 8.77 -13.92
N HIS A 366 -18.80 8.39 -14.74
CA HIS A 366 -17.49 9.06 -14.79
C HIS A 366 -17.61 10.53 -15.18
N VAL A 367 -18.40 10.83 -16.21
CA VAL A 367 -18.63 12.21 -16.65
C VAL A 367 -19.32 13.05 -15.57
N CYS A 368 -20.30 12.47 -14.88
CA CYS A 368 -20.99 13.11 -13.75
C CYS A 368 -20.02 13.43 -12.60
N GLU A 369 -19.18 12.47 -12.21
CA GLU A 369 -18.20 12.67 -11.14
C GLU A 369 -17.18 13.75 -11.49
N ALA A 370 -16.62 13.72 -12.71
CA ALA A 370 -15.64 14.70 -13.16
C ALA A 370 -16.22 16.13 -13.15
N ARG A 371 -17.49 16.29 -13.56
CA ARG A 371 -18.21 17.58 -13.48
C ARG A 371 -18.39 18.05 -12.05
N ILE A 372 -18.82 17.16 -11.15
CA ILE A 372 -18.99 17.46 -9.73
C ILE A 372 -17.66 17.87 -9.09
N GLY A 373 -16.56 17.19 -9.45
CA GLY A 373 -15.22 17.53 -8.99
C GLY A 373 -14.76 18.93 -9.45
N ALA A 374 -14.99 19.27 -10.71
CA ALA A 374 -14.63 20.57 -11.28
C ALA A 374 -15.41 21.74 -10.64
N GLU A 375 -16.70 21.58 -10.36
CA GLU A 375 -17.51 22.60 -9.69
C GLU A 375 -17.06 22.86 -8.24
N SER A 376 -16.56 21.82 -7.54
CA SER A 376 -16.03 21.94 -6.18
C SER A 376 -14.73 22.76 -6.14
N LEU A 377 -13.82 22.55 -7.11
CA LEU A 377 -12.57 23.30 -7.24
C LEU A 377 -12.80 24.79 -7.55
N THR A 378 -13.84 25.10 -8.32
CA THR A 378 -14.17 26.48 -8.71
C THR A 378 -14.79 27.30 -7.57
N ARG A 379 -15.27 26.65 -6.49
CA ARG A 379 -15.78 27.33 -5.29
C ARG A 379 -14.72 27.58 -4.21
N ILE A 380 -13.53 26.96 -4.35
CA ILE A 380 -12.43 27.04 -3.37
C ILE A 380 -11.37 28.06 -3.83
N LEU A 381 -11.36 28.41 -5.13
CA LEU A 381 -10.64 29.56 -5.70
C LEU A 381 -11.55 30.79 -5.70
#